data_AF-A0A6I3ZF96-F1
#
_entry.id   AF-A0A6I3ZF96-F1
#
_cell.length_a   1.000
_cell.length_b   1.000
_cell.length_c   1.000
_cell.angle_alpha   90.00
_cell.angle_beta   90.00
_cell.angle_gamma   90.00
#
_symmetry.space_group_name_H-M   'P 1'
#
loop_
_entity.id
_entity.type
_entity.pdbx_description
1 polymer ?
#
loop_
_entity_poly.entity_id
_entity_poly.type
_entity_poly.pdbx_seq_one_letter_code
_entity_poly.pdbx_strand_id
1 'polypeptide(L)'
;MASKPQSKPSLAATSWTLLGMLSYEEELSGYDIKKWIDWSVGFYYWSPSYSQIYTELKKLEGLGYLESRVEQDEGLRSRRLYKITESGMAAVTDWTNNAPVDPPVLKHSVLLRVTFGHLSNPTRLRELLEQHVAYCEAMERQAAEDSDGAKAQPVWAYSVIALRWAAKYYAAERELALELMKDIDEADAVLQTAAKGVAGMPRSMPGLWREVEREVQGYHE
;
A
#
# COMPACT_ATOMS: atom_id res chain seq x y z
N MET A 1 23.66 -6.49 -38.71
CA MET A 1 22.55 -7.18 -38.00
C MET A 1 22.52 -6.65 -36.58
N ALA A 2 21.63 -5.70 -36.27
CA ALA A 2 21.47 -5.20 -34.92
C ALA A 2 20.64 -6.21 -34.12
N SER A 3 21.19 -6.71 -33.00
CA SER A 3 20.44 -7.57 -32.08
C SER A 3 19.25 -6.79 -31.53
N LYS A 4 18.07 -7.41 -31.56
CA LYS A 4 16.91 -6.87 -30.83
C LYS A 4 17.29 -6.75 -29.35
N PRO A 5 16.99 -5.63 -28.66
CA PRO A 5 17.14 -5.58 -27.22
C PRO A 5 16.28 -6.70 -26.62
N GLN A 6 16.90 -7.60 -25.87
CA GLN A 6 16.18 -8.59 -25.07
C GLN A 6 15.19 -7.83 -24.20
N SER A 7 13.90 -8.14 -24.31
CA SER A 7 12.88 -7.57 -23.45
C SER A 7 13.23 -7.98 -22.01
N LYS A 8 13.70 -7.03 -21.20
CA LYS A 8 13.89 -7.27 -19.76
C LYS A 8 12.58 -7.82 -19.20
N PRO A 9 12.60 -8.90 -18.40
CA PRO A 9 11.37 -9.45 -17.83
C PRO A 9 10.68 -8.37 -16.98
N SER A 10 9.37 -8.22 -17.14
CA SER A 10 8.58 -7.33 -16.28
C SER A 10 8.67 -7.83 -14.84
N LEU A 11 9.36 -7.06 -14.00
CA LEU A 11 9.44 -7.34 -12.57
C LEU A 11 8.19 -6.80 -11.87
N ALA A 12 7.77 -7.51 -10.83
CA ALA A 12 6.70 -7.03 -9.97
C ALA A 12 7.26 -5.92 -9.07
N ALA A 13 6.40 -5.07 -8.54
CA ALA A 13 6.88 -4.01 -7.66
C ALA A 13 7.55 -4.54 -6.38
N THR A 14 7.12 -5.69 -5.84
CA THR A 14 7.90 -6.36 -4.77
C THR A 14 9.33 -6.63 -5.21
N SER A 15 9.58 -7.12 -6.42
CA SER A 15 10.96 -7.39 -6.86
C SER A 15 11.80 -6.11 -6.88
N TRP A 16 11.23 -4.97 -7.30
CA TRP A 16 11.89 -3.67 -7.24
C TRP A 16 12.14 -3.20 -5.81
N THR A 17 11.17 -3.38 -4.90
CA THR A 17 11.35 -3.12 -3.47
C THR A 17 12.53 -3.93 -2.92
N LEU A 18 12.60 -5.23 -3.23
CA LEU A 18 13.67 -6.11 -2.76
C LEU A 18 15.06 -5.65 -3.25
N LEU A 19 15.17 -5.28 -4.52
CA LEU A 19 16.42 -4.75 -5.08
C LEU A 19 16.82 -3.42 -4.43
N GLY A 20 15.86 -2.50 -4.23
CA GLY A 20 16.13 -1.22 -3.58
C GLY A 20 16.52 -1.34 -2.10
N MET A 21 16.08 -2.40 -1.41
CA MET A 21 16.52 -2.68 -0.04
C MET A 21 17.91 -3.30 -0.02
N LEU A 22 18.20 -4.24 -0.94
CA LEU A 22 19.51 -4.88 -1.03
C LEU A 22 20.58 -3.97 -1.66
N SER A 23 20.21 -2.82 -2.25
CA SER A 23 21.15 -1.85 -2.80
C SER A 23 21.97 -1.09 -1.75
N TYR A 24 21.67 -1.25 -0.45
CA TYR A 24 22.55 -0.77 0.62
C TYR A 24 23.78 -1.66 0.84
N GLU A 25 23.97 -2.69 -0.01
CA GLU A 25 25.07 -3.67 0.00
C GLU A 25 25.20 -4.50 1.29
N GLU A 26 24.19 -4.44 2.16
CA GLU A 26 24.04 -5.32 3.31
C GLU A 26 23.44 -6.68 2.86
N GLU A 27 23.99 -7.77 3.39
CA GLU A 27 23.44 -9.10 3.15
C GLU A 27 22.26 -9.37 4.07
N LEU A 28 21.07 -9.57 3.49
CA LEU A 28 19.84 -9.75 4.25
C LEU A 28 19.24 -11.13 4.00
N SER A 29 18.65 -11.74 5.02
CA SER A 29 17.75 -12.87 4.78
C SER A 29 16.34 -12.41 4.42
N GLY A 30 15.53 -13.34 3.90
CA GLY A 30 14.11 -13.09 3.67
C GLY A 30 13.34 -12.67 4.93
N TYR A 31 13.82 -13.04 6.13
CA TYR A 31 13.21 -12.58 7.39
C TYR A 31 13.50 -11.11 7.67
N ASP A 32 14.76 -10.68 7.56
CA ASP A 32 15.14 -9.27 7.77
C ASP A 32 14.46 -8.36 6.75
N ILE A 33 14.40 -8.81 5.50
CA ILE A 33 13.69 -8.11 4.43
C ILE A 33 12.23 -7.91 4.81
N LYS A 34 11.53 -8.96 5.29
CA LYS A 34 10.13 -8.81 5.73
C LYS A 34 10.01 -7.79 6.86
N LYS A 35 10.88 -7.88 7.87
CA LYS A 35 10.87 -6.98 9.01
C LYS A 35 11.11 -5.52 8.60
N TRP A 36 12.03 -5.28 7.67
CA TRP A 36 12.31 -3.95 7.15
C TRP A 36 11.16 -3.43 6.26
N ILE A 37 10.54 -4.27 5.42
CA ILE A 37 9.34 -3.86 4.68
C ILE A 37 8.23 -3.43 5.66
N ASP A 38 7.94 -4.22 6.68
CA ASP A 38 6.90 -3.90 7.67
C ASP A 38 7.18 -2.61 8.42
N TRP A 39 8.45 -2.35 8.72
CA TRP A 39 8.90 -1.17 9.43
C TRP A 39 8.88 0.12 8.58
N SER A 40 8.85 0.03 7.25
CA SER A 40 9.03 1.22 6.41
C SER A 40 8.10 1.28 5.20
N VAL A 41 8.28 0.35 4.27
CA VAL A 41 7.55 0.33 3.00
C VAL A 41 6.06 0.01 3.21
N GLY A 42 5.73 -0.76 4.25
CA GLY A 42 4.37 -1.20 4.58
C GLY A 42 3.37 -0.09 4.88
N PHE A 43 3.84 1.13 5.17
CA PHE A 43 2.95 2.27 5.42
C PHE A 43 2.29 2.84 4.16
N TYR A 44 2.98 2.77 3.02
CA TYR A 44 2.55 3.39 1.76
C TYR A 44 2.56 2.41 0.58
N TYR A 45 2.95 1.16 0.83
CA TYR A 45 2.91 0.07 -0.12
C TYR A 45 2.43 -1.21 0.57
N TRP A 46 2.04 -2.21 -0.21
CA TRP A 46 1.61 -3.47 0.40
C TRP A 46 2.79 -4.16 1.09
N SER A 47 2.52 -4.81 2.22
CA SER A 47 3.48 -5.72 2.85
C SER A 47 3.29 -7.12 2.24
N PRO A 48 4.24 -7.63 1.42
CA PRO A 48 4.14 -8.95 0.82
C PRO A 48 4.28 -10.03 1.90
N SER A 49 3.63 -11.19 1.68
CA SER A 49 3.81 -12.34 2.56
C SER A 49 5.25 -12.87 2.48
N TYR A 50 5.67 -13.64 3.49
CA TYR A 50 6.96 -14.34 3.45
C TYR A 50 7.10 -15.19 2.18
N SER A 51 6.06 -15.94 1.80
CA SER A 51 6.09 -16.79 0.60
C SER A 51 6.29 -15.99 -0.68
N GLN A 52 5.67 -14.80 -0.78
CA GLN A 52 5.87 -13.89 -1.91
C GLN A 52 7.30 -13.36 -1.94
N ILE A 53 7.86 -12.94 -0.79
CA ILE A 53 9.26 -12.50 -0.69
C ILE A 53 10.21 -13.59 -1.16
N TYR A 54 10.09 -14.82 -0.66
CA TYR A 54 10.97 -15.91 -1.07
C TYR A 54 10.82 -16.30 -2.55
N THR A 55 9.61 -16.18 -3.10
CA THR A 55 9.35 -16.41 -4.53
C THR A 55 10.08 -15.38 -5.38
N GLU A 56 9.98 -14.10 -5.01
CA GLU A 56 10.63 -13.00 -5.73
C GLU A 56 12.16 -13.02 -5.56
N LEU A 57 12.69 -13.35 -4.38
CA LEU A 57 14.12 -13.53 -4.16
C LEU A 57 14.70 -14.61 -5.07
N LYS A 58 14.04 -15.77 -5.16
CA LYS A 58 14.45 -16.86 -6.06
C LYS A 58 14.40 -16.44 -7.53
N LYS A 59 13.38 -15.66 -7.91
CA LYS A 59 13.26 -15.12 -9.28
C LYS A 59 14.41 -14.16 -9.59
N LEU A 60 14.71 -13.22 -8.69
CA LEU A 60 15.79 -12.25 -8.86
C LEU A 60 17.17 -12.93 -8.92
N GLU A 61 17.39 -13.96 -8.11
CA GLU A 61 18.60 -14.80 -8.18
C GLU A 61 18.69 -15.53 -9.53
N GLY A 62 17.60 -16.12 -10.02
CA GLY A 62 17.55 -16.76 -11.34
C GLY A 62 17.79 -15.81 -12.51
N LEU A 63 17.56 -14.51 -12.31
CA LEU A 63 17.87 -13.45 -13.28
C LEU A 63 19.29 -12.89 -13.13
N GLY A 64 20.08 -13.37 -12.16
CA GLY A 64 21.42 -12.89 -11.87
C GLY A 64 21.48 -11.55 -11.14
N TYR A 65 20.35 -11.00 -10.72
CA TYR A 65 20.30 -9.71 -10.01
C TYR A 65 20.68 -9.83 -8.54
N LEU A 66 20.53 -11.02 -7.97
CA LEU A 66 20.97 -11.34 -6.61
C LEU A 66 21.86 -12.57 -6.62
N GLU A 67 22.74 -12.66 -5.63
CA GLU A 67 23.44 -13.87 -5.23
C GLU A 67 23.03 -14.24 -3.79
N SER A 68 23.22 -15.49 -3.41
CA SER A 68 22.94 -15.92 -2.04
C SER A 68 23.97 -16.88 -1.49
N ARG A 69 24.13 -16.86 -0.16
CA ARG A 69 24.93 -17.83 0.59
C ARG A 69 24.14 -18.38 1.76
N VAL A 70 24.47 -19.60 2.17
CA VAL A 70 23.93 -20.20 3.38
C VAL A 70 24.91 -19.93 4.51
N GLU A 71 24.44 -19.24 5.53
CA GLU A 71 25.14 -19.08 6.79
C GLU A 71 24.75 -20.25 7.69
N GLN A 72 25.73 -21.08 8.01
CA GLN A 72 25.60 -22.14 9.01
C GLN A 72 26.02 -21.53 10.35
N ASP A 73 25.08 -21.47 11.27
CA ASP A 73 25.34 -21.03 12.64
C ASP A 73 25.30 -22.28 13.54
N GLU A 74 26.32 -22.44 14.40
CA GLU A 74 26.51 -23.65 15.21
C GLU A 74 25.41 -23.77 16.29
N GLY A 75 24.26 -24.34 15.91
CA GLY A 75 23.12 -24.61 16.80
C GLY A 75 21.80 -23.93 16.42
N LEU A 76 21.80 -23.05 15.42
CA LEU A 76 20.59 -22.40 14.89
C LEU A 76 20.19 -22.94 13.52
N ARG A 77 18.93 -22.72 13.13
CA ARG A 77 18.42 -23.08 11.80
C ARG A 77 19.19 -22.30 10.74
N SER A 78 19.85 -23.01 9.81
CA SER A 78 20.60 -22.41 8.69
C SER A 78 19.83 -21.26 8.04
N ARG A 79 20.49 -20.11 7.86
CA ARG A 79 19.89 -18.90 7.31
C ARG A 79 20.47 -18.60 5.93
N ARG A 80 19.59 -18.30 4.97
CA ARG A 80 20.00 -17.90 3.62
C ARG A 80 20.05 -16.39 3.54
N LEU A 81 21.22 -15.85 3.23
CA LEU A 81 21.48 -14.44 3.04
C LEU A 81 21.55 -14.13 1.55
N TYR A 82 21.02 -12.98 1.16
CA TYR A 82 20.98 -12.50 -0.22
C TYR A 82 21.76 -11.20 -0.32
N LYS A 83 22.45 -11.02 -1.45
CA LYS A 83 23.23 -9.84 -1.78
C LYS A 83 22.91 -9.40 -3.21
N ILE A 84 22.88 -8.10 -3.45
CA ILE A 84 22.69 -7.55 -4.80
C ILE A 84 23.97 -7.72 -5.63
N THR A 85 23.81 -8.05 -6.91
CA THR A 85 24.92 -8.06 -7.87
C THR A 85 25.06 -6.72 -8.59
N GLU A 86 26.15 -6.49 -9.30
CA GLU A 86 26.32 -5.29 -10.15
C GLU A 86 25.18 -5.15 -11.17
N SER A 87 24.72 -6.26 -11.75
CA SER A 87 23.61 -6.24 -12.70
C SER A 87 22.27 -5.90 -12.03
N GLY A 88 22.06 -6.33 -10.79
CA GLY A 88 20.90 -5.96 -9.99
C GLY A 88 20.90 -4.48 -9.62
N MET A 89 22.08 -3.95 -9.24
CA MET A 89 22.27 -2.52 -8.96
C MET A 89 21.98 -1.65 -10.18
N ALA A 90 22.50 -2.03 -11.34
CA ALA A 90 22.22 -1.34 -12.60
C ALA A 90 20.73 -1.41 -12.96
N ALA A 91 20.08 -2.55 -12.74
CA ALA A 91 18.65 -2.72 -13.01
C ALA A 91 17.77 -1.83 -12.13
N VAL A 92 17.99 -1.79 -10.82
CA VAL A 92 17.18 -0.97 -9.92
C VAL A 92 17.43 0.52 -10.14
N THR A 93 18.68 0.91 -10.46
CA THR A 93 19.03 2.29 -10.79
C THR A 93 18.36 2.75 -12.09
N ASP A 94 18.32 1.91 -13.12
CA ASP A 94 17.59 2.21 -14.36
C ASP A 94 16.08 2.37 -14.09
N TRP A 95 15.51 1.48 -13.28
CA TRP A 95 14.10 1.54 -12.90
C TRP A 95 13.74 2.82 -12.13
N THR A 96 14.52 3.21 -11.11
CA THR A 96 14.22 4.41 -10.32
C THR A 96 14.29 5.70 -11.13
N ASN A 97 15.08 5.73 -12.21
CA ASN A 97 15.26 6.92 -13.03
C ASN A 97 14.30 6.99 -14.24
N ASN A 98 13.96 5.84 -14.83
CA ASN A 98 13.36 5.80 -16.17
C ASN A 98 12.00 5.09 -16.24
N ALA A 99 11.61 4.34 -15.21
CA ALA A 99 10.32 3.65 -15.25
C ALA A 99 9.16 4.65 -15.14
N PRO A 100 8.07 4.45 -15.92
CA PRO A 100 6.88 5.26 -15.74
C PRO A 100 6.30 5.03 -14.33
N VAL A 101 5.76 6.10 -13.75
CA VAL A 101 5.10 6.06 -12.45
C VAL A 101 3.61 6.05 -12.67
N ASP A 102 2.96 4.94 -12.30
CA ASP A 102 1.50 4.86 -12.30
C ASP A 102 0.92 5.67 -11.14
N PRO A 103 -0.25 6.30 -11.32
CA PRO A 103 -0.96 6.94 -10.21
C PRO A 103 -1.26 5.94 -9.07
N PRO A 104 -1.21 6.37 -7.80
CA PRO A 104 -1.61 5.53 -6.67
C PRO A 104 -3.06 5.04 -6.81
N VAL A 105 -3.29 3.76 -6.53
CA VAL A 105 -4.63 3.15 -6.55
C VAL A 105 -5.21 3.12 -5.12
N LEU A 106 -6.29 3.86 -4.89
CA LEU A 106 -6.98 3.89 -3.60
C LEU A 106 -7.94 2.69 -3.47
N LYS A 107 -7.64 1.76 -2.55
CA LYS A 107 -8.52 0.63 -2.19
C LYS A 107 -9.04 0.79 -0.76
N HIS A 108 -10.07 1.62 -0.59
CA HIS A 108 -10.54 2.03 0.72
C HIS A 108 -11.75 1.20 1.21
N SER A 109 -11.50 0.23 2.09
CA SER A 109 -12.54 -0.70 2.56
C SER A 109 -13.62 -0.04 3.41
N VAL A 110 -13.27 0.93 4.26
CA VAL A 110 -14.25 1.65 5.11
C VAL A 110 -15.19 2.51 4.27
N LEU A 111 -14.67 3.37 3.39
CA LEU A 111 -15.47 4.13 2.42
C LEU A 111 -16.39 3.25 1.56
N LEU A 112 -15.93 2.09 1.13
CA LEU A 112 -16.77 1.15 0.39
C LEU A 112 -17.97 0.69 1.22
N ARG A 113 -17.81 0.48 2.54
CA ARG A 113 -18.92 0.13 3.44
C ARG A 113 -19.82 1.34 3.74
N VAL A 114 -19.27 2.54 3.87
CA VAL A 114 -20.04 3.79 4.01
C VAL A 114 -20.95 3.99 2.78
N THR A 115 -20.44 3.73 1.57
CA THR A 115 -21.21 3.79 0.32
C THR A 115 -22.45 2.89 0.36
N PHE A 116 -22.35 1.74 1.01
CA PHE A 116 -23.44 0.80 1.22
C PHE A 116 -24.15 1.01 2.57
N GLY A 117 -24.11 2.21 3.13
CA GLY A 117 -24.72 2.56 4.42
C GLY A 117 -26.21 2.21 4.51
N HIS A 118 -26.93 2.25 3.38
CA HIS A 118 -28.35 1.83 3.30
C HIS A 118 -28.59 0.34 3.63
N LEU A 119 -27.55 -0.50 3.59
CA LEU A 119 -27.59 -1.90 4.01
C LEU A 119 -27.08 -2.10 5.45
N SER A 120 -26.55 -1.05 6.07
CA SER A 120 -25.89 -1.12 7.37
C SER A 120 -26.76 -0.51 8.47
N ASN A 121 -26.45 -0.88 9.71
CA ASN A 121 -26.92 -0.15 10.88
C ASN A 121 -25.99 1.08 11.11
N PRO A 122 -26.51 2.31 11.24
CA PRO A 122 -25.70 3.51 11.51
C PRO A 122 -24.79 3.38 12.72
N THR A 123 -25.26 2.75 13.81
CA THR A 123 -24.44 2.47 15.00
C THR A 123 -23.26 1.57 14.65
N ARG A 124 -23.49 0.51 13.87
CA ARG A 124 -22.41 -0.39 13.44
C ARG A 124 -21.42 0.29 12.50
N LEU A 125 -21.89 1.19 11.65
CA LEU A 125 -21.03 1.96 10.75
C LEU A 125 -20.14 2.94 11.55
N ARG A 126 -20.69 3.55 12.60
CA ARG A 126 -19.94 4.39 13.54
C ARG A 126 -18.84 3.62 14.26
N GLU A 127 -19.14 2.44 14.82
CA GLU A 127 -18.14 1.57 15.47
C GLU A 127 -16.98 1.21 14.52
N LEU A 128 -17.27 1.01 13.23
CA LEU A 128 -16.24 0.72 12.23
C LEU A 128 -15.34 1.93 11.94
N LEU A 129 -15.91 3.13 11.91
CA LEU A 129 -15.14 4.36 11.77
C LEU A 129 -14.31 4.65 13.01
N GLU A 130 -14.83 4.38 14.22
CA GLU A 130 -14.05 4.49 15.47
C GLU A 130 -12.84 3.54 15.47
N GLN A 131 -13.02 2.30 15.00
CA GLN A 131 -11.92 1.35 14.83
C GLN A 131 -10.90 1.84 13.79
N HIS A 132 -11.38 2.45 12.71
CA HIS A 132 -10.52 3.01 11.66
C HIS A 132 -9.74 4.24 12.13
N VAL A 133 -10.37 5.13 12.91
CA VAL A 133 -9.71 6.26 13.58
C VAL A 133 -8.59 5.75 14.48
N ALA A 134 -8.87 4.78 15.35
CA ALA A 134 -7.86 4.19 16.24
C ALA A 134 -6.72 3.52 15.47
N TYR A 135 -7.03 2.87 14.34
CA TYR A 135 -6.02 2.32 13.44
C TYR A 135 -5.15 3.43 12.84
N CYS A 136 -5.74 4.52 12.33
CA CYS A 136 -5.00 5.64 11.76
C CYS A 136 -4.10 6.32 12.80
N GLU A 137 -4.57 6.49 14.04
CA GLU A 137 -3.75 7.02 15.14
C GLU A 137 -2.54 6.13 15.44
N ALA A 138 -2.73 4.81 15.46
CA ALA A 138 -1.63 3.87 15.67
C ALA A 138 -0.61 3.92 14.52
N MET A 139 -1.08 4.00 13.27
CA MET A 139 -0.21 4.09 12.10
C MET A 139 0.51 5.43 12.00
N GLU A 140 -0.14 6.54 12.30
CA GLU A 140 0.47 7.87 12.39
C GLU A 140 1.63 7.85 13.38
N ARG A 141 1.38 7.36 14.60
CA ARG A 141 2.37 7.28 15.67
C ARG A 141 3.56 6.41 15.26
N GLN A 142 3.28 5.20 14.78
CA GLN A 142 4.33 4.27 14.39
C GLN A 142 5.18 4.84 13.25
N ALA A 143 4.56 5.43 12.22
CA ALA A 143 5.29 6.06 11.12
C ALA A 143 6.15 7.25 11.58
N ALA A 144 5.68 8.02 12.56
CA ALA A 144 6.46 9.12 13.15
C ALA A 144 7.67 8.62 13.95
N GLU A 145 7.46 7.61 14.80
CA GLU A 145 8.52 6.94 15.57
C GLU A 145 9.57 6.30 14.65
N ASP A 146 9.13 5.62 13.59
CA ASP A 146 10.01 4.98 12.60
C ASP A 146 10.77 6.02 11.78
N SER A 147 10.13 7.13 11.41
CA SER A 147 10.81 8.28 10.79
C SER A 147 11.92 8.83 11.69
N ASP A 148 11.67 8.94 12.99
CA ASP A 148 12.64 9.45 13.95
C ASP A 148 13.81 8.48 14.16
N GLY A 149 13.51 7.18 14.30
CA GLY A 149 14.52 6.13 14.37
C GLY A 149 15.41 6.06 13.13
N ALA A 150 14.82 6.22 11.94
CA ALA A 150 15.55 6.18 10.67
C ALA A 150 16.59 7.31 10.53
N LYS A 151 16.45 8.42 11.25
CA LYS A 151 17.44 9.53 11.24
C LYS A 151 18.81 9.11 11.81
N ALA A 152 18.88 8.00 12.55
CA ALA A 152 20.13 7.49 13.08
C ALA A 152 21.14 7.10 11.97
N GLN A 153 20.65 6.81 10.76
CA GLN A 153 21.47 6.45 9.60
C GLN A 153 21.30 7.47 8.47
N PRO A 154 22.34 8.27 8.13
CA PRO A 154 22.25 9.24 7.04
C PRO A 154 21.84 8.64 5.69
N VAL A 155 22.19 7.37 5.44
CA VAL A 155 21.88 6.65 4.20
C VAL A 155 20.36 6.42 4.01
N TRP A 156 19.57 6.55 5.07
CA TRP A 156 18.11 6.40 5.05
C TRP A 156 17.36 7.74 4.92
N ALA A 157 18.03 8.83 4.56
CA ALA A 157 17.40 10.15 4.45
C ALA A 157 16.15 10.17 3.54
N TYR A 158 16.14 9.42 2.44
CA TYR A 158 14.97 9.30 1.57
C TYR A 158 13.83 8.48 2.20
N SER A 159 14.15 7.44 2.97
CA SER A 159 13.17 6.69 3.76
C SER A 159 12.51 7.58 4.81
N VAL A 160 13.26 8.48 5.44
CA VAL A 160 12.72 9.49 6.38
C VAL A 160 11.69 10.40 5.69
N ILE A 161 11.92 10.79 4.43
CA ILE A 161 10.95 11.59 3.67
C ILE A 161 9.63 10.82 3.49
N ALA A 162 9.72 9.55 3.07
CA ALA A 162 8.55 8.70 2.85
C ALA A 162 7.78 8.42 4.16
N LEU A 163 8.48 8.12 5.25
CA LEU A 163 7.88 7.86 6.57
C LEU A 163 7.17 9.11 7.14
N ARG A 164 7.77 10.30 6.99
CA ARG A 164 7.13 11.56 7.37
C ARG A 164 5.87 11.83 6.56
N TRP A 165 5.89 11.52 5.27
CA TRP A 165 4.71 11.62 4.44
C TRP A 165 3.62 10.66 4.91
N ALA A 166 3.98 9.40 5.22
CA ALA A 166 3.04 8.41 5.75
C ALA A 166 2.38 8.85 7.06
N ALA A 167 3.14 9.40 8.01
CA ALA A 167 2.58 9.93 9.25
C ALA A 167 1.53 11.01 8.98
N LYS A 168 1.82 11.96 8.07
CA LYS A 168 0.87 13.01 7.66
C LYS A 168 -0.35 12.45 6.94
N TYR A 169 -0.16 11.42 6.12
CA TYR A 169 -1.26 10.75 5.44
C TYR A 169 -2.23 10.13 6.44
N TYR A 170 -1.75 9.37 7.44
CA TYR A 170 -2.62 8.77 8.45
C TYR A 170 -3.27 9.81 9.38
N ALA A 171 -2.57 10.91 9.67
CA ALA A 171 -3.17 12.04 10.38
C ALA A 171 -4.35 12.65 9.59
N ALA A 172 -4.18 12.89 8.29
CA ALA A 172 -5.23 13.41 7.43
C ALA A 172 -6.40 12.44 7.29
N GLU A 173 -6.12 11.15 7.09
CA GLU A 173 -7.12 10.08 7.01
C GLU A 173 -7.94 9.98 8.31
N ARG A 174 -7.30 10.16 9.48
CA ARG A 174 -8.00 10.22 10.77
C ARG A 174 -9.02 11.36 10.79
N GLU A 175 -8.63 12.56 10.37
CA GLU A 175 -9.54 13.71 10.34
C GLU A 175 -10.71 13.47 9.38
N LEU A 176 -10.44 12.92 8.19
CA LEU A 176 -11.48 12.53 7.24
C LEU A 176 -12.44 11.49 7.82
N ALA A 177 -11.93 10.50 8.56
CA ALA A 177 -12.76 9.50 9.22
C ALA A 177 -13.67 10.10 10.30
N LEU A 178 -13.19 11.10 11.05
CA LEU A 178 -13.99 11.85 12.03
C LEU A 178 -15.07 12.71 11.36
N GLU A 179 -14.79 13.27 10.19
CA GLU A 179 -15.78 13.99 9.37
C GLU A 179 -16.87 13.04 8.87
N LEU A 180 -16.50 11.89 8.31
CA LEU A 180 -17.46 10.86 7.87
C LEU A 180 -18.42 10.42 8.99
N MET A 181 -17.95 10.37 10.25
CA MET A 181 -18.80 10.03 11.38
C MET A 181 -19.91 11.06 11.65
N LYS A 182 -19.70 12.33 11.29
CA LYS A 182 -20.71 13.39 11.39
C LYS A 182 -21.70 13.28 10.24
N ASP A 183 -21.19 13.03 9.03
CA ASP A 183 -21.99 12.93 7.81
C ASP A 183 -22.97 11.74 7.84
N ILE A 184 -22.66 10.68 8.59
CA ILE A 184 -23.57 9.53 8.74
C ILE A 184 -24.92 9.92 9.31
N ASP A 185 -24.97 10.82 10.30
CA ASP A 185 -26.25 11.19 10.93
C ASP A 185 -27.13 11.98 9.96
N GLU A 186 -26.52 12.86 9.17
CA GLU A 186 -27.20 13.60 8.10
C GLU A 186 -27.67 12.66 6.99
N ALA A 187 -26.80 11.73 6.55
CA ALA A 187 -27.11 10.75 5.53
C ALA A 187 -28.24 9.80 5.96
N ASP A 188 -28.26 9.33 7.21
CA ASP A 188 -29.35 8.49 7.72
C ASP A 188 -30.66 9.27 7.80
N ALA A 189 -30.64 10.53 8.25
CA ALA A 189 -31.82 11.39 8.25
C ALA A 189 -32.41 11.57 6.85
N VAL A 190 -31.56 11.83 5.83
CA VAL A 190 -31.98 11.88 4.42
C VAL A 190 -32.54 10.54 3.97
N LEU A 191 -31.89 9.42 4.32
CA LEU A 191 -32.32 8.08 3.94
C LEU A 191 -33.72 7.74 4.48
N GLN A 192 -34.06 8.17 5.70
CA GLN A 192 -35.38 7.96 6.27
C GLN A 192 -36.50 8.68 5.50
N THR A 193 -36.18 9.72 4.72
CA THR A 193 -37.15 10.40 3.84
C THR A 193 -37.40 9.65 2.52
N ALA A 194 -36.53 8.69 2.16
CA ALA A 194 -36.62 7.98 0.89
C ALA A 194 -37.83 7.04 0.83
N ALA A 195 -38.44 6.92 -0.34
CA ALA A 195 -39.53 5.98 -0.57
C ALA A 195 -39.04 4.53 -0.35
N LYS A 196 -39.75 3.77 0.49
CA LYS A 196 -39.40 2.37 0.82
C LYS A 196 -39.89 1.42 -0.27
N GLY A 197 -39.03 0.50 -0.69
CA GLY A 197 -39.30 -0.60 -1.61
C GLY A 197 -39.79 -1.87 -0.92
N VAL A 198 -39.82 -2.98 -1.69
CA VAL A 198 -40.51 -4.25 -1.33
C VAL A 198 -39.96 -4.96 -0.08
N ALA A 199 -38.82 -4.53 0.46
CA ALA A 199 -38.21 -5.07 1.69
C ALA A 199 -37.85 -4.00 2.74
N GLY A 200 -38.45 -2.81 2.67
CA GLY A 200 -38.12 -1.68 3.56
C GLY A 200 -36.85 -0.92 3.17
N MET A 201 -36.10 -1.40 2.17
CA MET A 201 -34.95 -0.73 1.58
C MET A 201 -35.35 0.51 0.76
N PRO A 202 -34.55 1.58 0.73
CA PRO A 202 -34.78 2.74 -0.12
C PRO A 202 -34.91 2.34 -1.60
N ARG A 203 -35.89 2.89 -2.30
CA ARG A 203 -36.12 2.62 -3.73
C ARG A 203 -35.42 3.68 -4.58
N SER A 204 -34.50 3.26 -5.45
CA SER A 204 -33.96 4.10 -6.53
C SER A 204 -34.77 3.92 -7.82
N MET A 205 -34.76 4.93 -8.70
CA MET A 205 -35.32 4.80 -10.05
C MET A 205 -34.40 3.89 -10.90
N PRO A 206 -34.93 2.82 -11.52
CA PRO A 206 -34.13 1.94 -12.36
C PRO A 206 -33.43 2.71 -13.48
N GLY A 207 -32.11 2.56 -13.60
CA GLY A 207 -31.32 3.18 -14.69
C GLY A 207 -30.92 4.64 -14.50
N LEU A 208 -31.34 5.30 -13.42
CA LEU A 208 -31.06 6.73 -13.15
C LEU A 208 -29.57 7.08 -13.18
N TRP A 209 -28.68 6.15 -12.80
CA TRP A 209 -27.23 6.38 -12.88
C TRP A 209 -26.72 6.67 -14.30
N ARG A 210 -27.37 6.13 -15.34
CA ARG A 210 -27.05 6.40 -16.75
C ARG A 210 -27.57 7.76 -17.23
N GLU A 211 -28.56 8.30 -16.55
CA GLU A 211 -29.12 9.63 -16.84
C GLU A 211 -28.25 10.70 -16.18
N VAL A 212 -27.87 10.49 -14.92
CA VAL A 212 -26.90 11.34 -14.21
C VAL A 212 -25.56 11.42 -14.94
N GLU A 213 -25.04 10.29 -15.46
CA GLU A 213 -23.79 10.29 -16.25
C GLU A 213 -23.89 11.19 -17.49
N ARG A 214 -25.02 11.16 -18.19
CA ARG A 214 -25.27 11.97 -19.40
C ARG A 214 -25.46 13.46 -19.06
N GLU A 215 -26.15 13.76 -17.97
CA GLU A 215 -26.33 15.13 -17.51
C GLU A 215 -24.99 15.77 -17.09
N VAL A 216 -24.17 15.06 -16.31
CA VAL A 216 -22.86 15.57 -15.87
C VAL A 216 -21.89 15.75 -17.05
N GLN A 217 -21.90 14.86 -18.04
CA GLN A 217 -21.10 15.04 -19.26
C GLN A 217 -21.56 16.25 -20.09
N GLY A 218 -22.87 16.55 -20.13
CA GLY A 218 -23.41 17.73 -20.80
C GLY A 218 -23.11 19.07 -20.12
N TYR A 219 -22.65 19.07 -18.86
CA TYR A 219 -22.16 20.28 -18.17
C TYR A 219 -20.69 20.61 -18.47
N HIS A 220 -19.97 19.70 -19.12
CA HIS A 220 -18.55 19.85 -19.48
C HIS A 220 -18.32 20.13 -20.98
N GLU A 221 -19.40 20.39 -21.75
CA GLU A 221 -19.38 20.94 -23.10
C GLU A 221 -19.71 22.44 -23.10
#